data_AF-A0A7G7UES7-F1
#
_entry.id   AF-A0A7G7UES7-F1
#
_cell.length_a   1.000
_cell.length_b   1.000
_cell.length_c   1.000
_cell.angle_alpha   90.00
_cell.angle_beta   90.00
_cell.angle_gamma   90.00
#
_symmetry.space_group_name_H-M   'P 1'
#
loop_
_entity.id
_entity.type
_entity.pdbx_description
1 polymer ?
#
loop_
_entity_poly.entity_id
_entity_poly.type
_entity_poly.pdbx_seq_one_letter_code
_entity_poly.pdbx_strand_id
1 'polypeptide(L)'
;MEYTNKNMKRLKERLEDLSNTNKVDLSNLKDIISPNIVKVDDCFILDLEYELPDNPTINWSRILKMYGDKTGYEASCNELRINDYLDYSDLSGEEILFYALQVVDGWEHHLKEKFPEHKFVVIISIDEGFATIRFYKYREKESSWLKADIEEYGNEAILLKEINFGN
;
A
#
# COMPACT_ATOMS: atom_id res chain seq x y z
N MET A 1 2.64 13.59 0.37
CA MET A 1 4.07 13.75 0.73
C MET A 1 4.69 12.36 0.77
N GLU A 2 5.97 12.21 0.40
CA GLU A 2 6.63 10.90 0.38
C GLU A 2 7.82 10.87 1.33
N TYR A 3 7.98 9.76 2.03
CA TYR A 3 9.08 9.47 2.94
C TYR A 3 9.64 8.09 2.64
N THR A 4 10.95 7.93 2.75
CA THR A 4 11.64 6.69 2.43
C THR A 4 12.80 6.46 3.37
N ASN A 5 13.05 5.20 3.73
CA ASN A 5 14.27 4.86 4.45
C ASN A 5 15.48 4.77 3.48
N LYS A 6 16.69 4.64 4.02
CA LYS A 6 17.94 4.58 3.24
C LYS A 6 17.95 3.45 2.20
N ASN A 7 17.31 2.32 2.50
CA ASN A 7 17.26 1.16 1.62
C ASN A 7 16.37 1.45 0.40
N MET A 8 15.18 2.00 0.63
CA MET A 8 14.27 2.42 -0.44
C MET A 8 14.88 3.54 -1.29
N LYS A 9 15.58 4.49 -0.67
CA LYS A 9 16.26 5.55 -1.41
C LYS A 9 17.28 4.99 -2.42
N ARG A 10 18.13 4.05 -1.99
CA ARG A 10 19.09 3.37 -2.88
C ARG A 10 18.38 2.58 -3.99
N LEU A 11 17.24 1.96 -3.67
CA LEU A 11 16.46 1.20 -4.64
C LEU A 11 15.85 2.12 -5.72
N LYS A 12 15.33 3.29 -5.32
CA LYS A 12 14.84 4.32 -6.25
C LYS A 12 15.96 4.87 -7.15
N GLU A 13 17.14 5.15 -6.59
CA GLU A 13 18.31 5.60 -7.36
C GLU A 13 18.70 4.57 -8.45
N ARG A 14 18.72 3.27 -8.11
CA ARG A 14 18.99 2.20 -9.09
C ARG A 14 17.87 2.04 -10.14
N LEU A 15 16.61 2.25 -9.75
CA LEU A 15 15.48 2.18 -10.66
C LEU A 15 15.51 3.31 -11.71
N GLU A 16 15.90 4.52 -11.32
CA GLU A 16 16.04 5.66 -12.26
C GLU A 16 17.00 5.32 -13.41
N ASP A 17 18.09 4.64 -13.12
CA ASP A 17 19.06 4.17 -14.12
C ASP A 17 18.48 3.12 -15.10
N LEU A 18 17.55 2.27 -14.63
CA LEU A 18 16.88 1.20 -15.41
C LEU A 18 15.71 1.67 -16.26
N SER A 19 15.03 2.74 -15.85
CA SER A 19 13.78 3.24 -16.47
C SER A 19 13.90 3.63 -17.95
N ASN A 20 15.13 3.75 -18.48
CA ASN A 20 15.41 4.07 -19.88
C ASN A 20 15.35 2.88 -20.84
N THR A 21 15.13 1.64 -20.38
CA THR A 21 15.39 0.45 -21.21
C THR A 21 14.27 -0.59 -21.38
N ASN A 22 13.22 -0.63 -20.53
CA ASN A 22 12.25 -1.74 -20.57
C ASN A 22 10.79 -1.30 -20.79
N LYS A 23 10.11 -2.00 -21.70
CA LYS A 23 8.65 -1.90 -21.88
C LYS A 23 8.00 -2.93 -20.95
N VAL A 24 7.29 -2.44 -19.94
CA VAL A 24 6.70 -3.28 -18.88
C VAL A 24 5.28 -3.66 -19.24
N ASP A 25 4.94 -4.95 -19.08
CA ASP A 25 3.56 -5.42 -19.18
C ASP A 25 2.85 -5.30 -17.83
N LEU A 26 1.78 -4.50 -17.79
CA LEU A 26 0.93 -4.28 -16.62
C LEU A 26 -0.41 -5.03 -16.73
N SER A 27 -0.56 -5.91 -17.73
CA SER A 27 -1.82 -6.61 -18.02
C SER A 27 -2.38 -7.35 -16.80
N ASN A 28 -1.52 -8.06 -16.06
CA ASN A 28 -1.88 -8.81 -14.85
C ASN A 28 -2.15 -7.94 -13.62
N LEU A 29 -1.80 -6.64 -13.66
CA LEU A 29 -1.97 -5.73 -12.53
C LEU A 29 -3.19 -4.82 -12.67
N LYS A 30 -3.94 -4.89 -13.77
CA LYS A 30 -5.06 -3.97 -14.04
C LYS A 30 -6.06 -3.90 -12.91
N ASP A 31 -6.44 -5.05 -12.36
CA ASP A 31 -7.47 -5.16 -11.33
C ASP A 31 -6.98 -4.61 -9.98
N ILE A 32 -5.68 -4.70 -9.70
CA ILE A 32 -5.09 -4.14 -8.48
C ILE A 32 -4.67 -2.68 -8.62
N ILE A 33 -4.44 -2.17 -9.84
CA ILE A 33 -4.15 -0.75 -10.09
C ILE A 33 -5.41 0.09 -9.89
N SER A 34 -6.57 -0.40 -10.33
CA SER A 34 -7.87 0.25 -10.15
C SER A 34 -8.81 -0.61 -9.31
N PRO A 35 -8.49 -0.80 -8.02
CA PRO A 35 -9.21 -1.76 -7.19
C PRO A 35 -10.60 -1.27 -6.83
N ASN A 36 -11.44 -2.20 -6.38
CA ASN A 36 -12.64 -1.86 -5.63
C ASN A 36 -12.26 -1.59 -4.17
N ILE A 37 -12.63 -0.41 -3.66
CA ILE A 37 -12.42 0.01 -2.27
C ILE A 37 -13.78 0.37 -1.68
N VAL A 38 -14.15 -0.34 -0.61
CA VAL A 38 -15.45 -0.23 0.03
C VAL A 38 -15.30 0.39 1.40
N LYS A 39 -16.15 1.37 1.71
CA LYS A 39 -16.23 1.93 3.06
C LYS A 39 -17.04 0.98 3.96
N VAL A 40 -16.42 0.51 5.04
CA VAL A 40 -17.06 -0.30 6.08
C VAL A 40 -16.91 0.42 7.41
N ASP A 41 -18.03 1.00 7.89
CA ASP A 41 -18.05 1.93 9.03
C ASP A 41 -17.06 3.10 8.82
N ASP A 42 -15.97 3.17 9.59
CA ASP A 42 -14.94 4.21 9.44
C ASP A 42 -13.67 3.73 8.72
N CYS A 43 -13.66 2.49 8.21
CA CYS A 43 -12.55 1.91 7.46
C CYS A 43 -12.85 1.85 5.95
N PHE A 44 -11.81 1.81 5.14
CA PHE A 44 -11.80 1.66 3.70
C PHE A 44 -11.06 0.38 3.38
N ILE A 45 -11.77 -0.61 2.85
CA ILE A 45 -11.28 -1.97 2.67
C ILE A 45 -11.07 -2.26 1.19
N LEU A 46 -9.89 -2.77 0.86
CA LEU A 46 -9.54 -3.31 -0.44
C LEU A 46 -10.33 -4.61 -0.65
N ASP A 47 -11.23 -4.61 -1.63
CA ASP A 47 -12.13 -5.74 -1.92
C ASP A 47 -11.96 -6.16 -3.38
N LEU A 48 -10.83 -6.79 -3.67
CA LEU A 48 -10.43 -7.16 -5.03
C LEU A 48 -11.37 -8.18 -5.67
N GLU A 49 -11.99 -9.03 -4.85
CA GLU A 49 -12.83 -10.15 -5.31
C GLU A 49 -14.33 -9.87 -5.17
N TYR A 50 -14.71 -8.65 -4.73
CA TYR A 50 -16.12 -8.26 -4.50
C TYR A 50 -16.85 -9.20 -3.52
N GLU A 51 -16.15 -9.66 -2.50
CA GLU A 51 -16.67 -10.60 -1.51
C GLU A 51 -17.33 -9.91 -0.31
N LEU A 52 -17.12 -8.60 -0.14
CA LEU A 52 -17.75 -7.88 0.96
C LEU A 52 -19.27 -7.78 0.73
N PRO A 53 -20.08 -8.16 1.73
CA PRO A 53 -21.52 -7.98 1.65
C PRO A 53 -21.88 -6.48 1.69
N ASP A 54 -23.04 -6.12 1.14
CA ASP A 54 -23.52 -4.72 1.11
C ASP A 54 -23.54 -4.03 2.49
N ASN A 55 -23.70 -4.81 3.57
CA ASN A 55 -23.72 -4.32 4.95
C ASN A 55 -22.90 -5.24 5.87
N PRO A 56 -21.55 -5.12 5.87
CA PRO A 56 -20.71 -5.97 6.71
C PRO A 56 -20.93 -5.62 8.18
N THR A 57 -21.20 -6.64 9.01
CA THR A 57 -21.26 -6.45 10.46
C THR A 57 -19.90 -6.76 11.07
N ILE A 58 -19.18 -5.73 11.50
CA ILE A 58 -17.88 -5.89 12.16
C ILE A 58 -18.06 -6.05 13.67
N ASN A 59 -17.50 -7.12 14.23
CA ASN A 59 -17.35 -7.24 15.68
C ASN A 59 -16.12 -6.43 16.16
N TRP A 60 -16.32 -5.13 16.37
CA TRP A 60 -15.25 -4.21 16.78
C TRP A 60 -14.54 -4.64 18.07
N SER A 61 -15.25 -5.25 19.02
CA SER A 61 -14.63 -5.72 20.27
C SER A 61 -13.55 -6.78 20.02
N ARG A 62 -13.77 -7.66 19.04
CA ARG A 62 -12.80 -8.68 18.64
C ARG A 62 -11.68 -8.08 17.81
N ILE A 63 -12.01 -7.22 16.85
CA ILE A 63 -11.04 -6.58 15.96
C ILE A 63 -10.05 -5.74 16.76
N LEU A 64 -10.52 -4.87 17.65
CA LEU A 64 -9.65 -4.01 18.47
C LEU A 64 -8.76 -4.83 19.42
N LYS A 65 -9.22 -6.00 19.87
CA LYS A 65 -8.38 -6.92 20.66
C LYS A 65 -7.25 -7.56 19.83
N MET A 66 -7.48 -7.80 18.54
CA MET A 66 -6.50 -8.45 17.64
C MET A 66 -5.51 -7.45 17.05
N TYR A 67 -6.00 -6.29 16.62
CA TYR A 67 -5.24 -5.32 15.83
C TYR A 67 -4.92 -4.02 16.58
N GLY A 68 -5.41 -3.86 17.82
CA GLY A 68 -5.20 -2.68 18.65
C GLY A 68 -6.18 -1.54 18.34
N ASP A 69 -6.17 -1.06 17.10
CA ASP A 69 -7.02 0.05 16.63
C ASP A 69 -7.55 -0.18 15.19
N LYS A 70 -8.28 0.79 14.65
CA LYS A 70 -8.84 0.70 13.29
C LYS A 70 -7.76 0.81 12.23
N THR A 71 -6.69 1.57 12.49
CA THR A 71 -5.50 1.65 11.62
C THR A 71 -4.83 0.29 11.48
N GLY A 72 -4.64 -0.43 12.57
CA GLY A 72 -4.07 -1.77 12.56
C GLY A 72 -4.93 -2.78 11.79
N TYR A 73 -6.24 -2.71 11.97
CA TYR A 73 -7.19 -3.55 11.24
C TYR A 73 -7.18 -3.25 9.74
N GLU A 74 -7.32 -1.98 9.38
CA GLU A 74 -7.42 -1.52 8.00
C GLU A 74 -6.13 -1.79 7.21
N ALA A 75 -4.96 -1.51 7.79
CA ALA A 75 -3.67 -1.81 7.17
C ALA A 75 -3.42 -3.32 7.00
N SER A 76 -4.06 -4.16 7.82
CA SER A 76 -4.01 -5.63 7.68
C SER A 76 -4.96 -6.13 6.59
N CYS A 77 -6.16 -5.55 6.49
CA CYS A 77 -7.11 -5.90 5.43
C CYS A 77 -6.67 -5.43 4.04
N ASN A 78 -5.92 -4.33 3.98
CA ASN A 78 -5.49 -3.70 2.73
C ASN A 78 -4.07 -4.09 2.34
N GLU A 79 -3.57 -5.21 2.86
CA GLU A 79 -2.27 -5.77 2.51
C GLU A 79 -2.36 -6.46 1.14
N LEU A 80 -1.48 -6.09 0.23
CA LEU A 80 -1.36 -6.71 -1.09
C LEU A 80 0.11 -7.03 -1.38
N ARG A 81 0.41 -8.27 -1.76
CA ARG A 81 1.74 -8.65 -2.22
C ARG A 81 1.77 -8.63 -3.75
N ILE A 82 2.59 -7.73 -4.31
CA ILE A 82 2.68 -7.53 -5.76
C ILE A 82 3.12 -8.80 -6.49
N ASN A 83 4.05 -9.54 -5.88
CA ASN A 83 4.61 -10.75 -6.47
C ASN A 83 3.55 -11.84 -6.73
N ASP A 84 2.41 -11.83 -6.03
CA ASP A 84 1.35 -12.82 -6.26
C ASP A 84 0.61 -12.60 -7.61
N TYR A 85 0.86 -11.47 -8.26
CA TYR A 85 0.27 -11.08 -9.56
C TYR A 85 1.30 -11.08 -10.70
N LEU A 86 2.54 -11.49 -10.44
CA LEU A 86 3.63 -11.47 -11.41
C LEU A 86 4.04 -12.91 -11.74
N ASP A 87 4.04 -13.25 -13.03
CA ASP A 87 4.38 -14.60 -13.53
C ASP A 87 5.90 -14.88 -13.55
N TYR A 88 6.72 -13.95 -13.05
CA TYR A 88 8.17 -13.97 -13.20
C TYR A 88 8.86 -14.30 -11.88
N SER A 89 9.63 -15.39 -11.86
CA SER A 89 10.36 -15.86 -10.68
C SER A 89 11.67 -15.12 -10.40
N ASP A 90 12.17 -14.31 -11.34
CA ASP A 90 13.52 -13.71 -11.29
C ASP A 90 13.52 -12.17 -11.44
N LEU A 91 12.50 -11.48 -10.93
CA LEU A 91 12.49 -10.01 -10.97
C LEU A 91 13.50 -9.43 -9.97
N SER A 92 14.25 -8.43 -10.43
CA SER A 92 15.09 -7.62 -9.55
C SER A 92 14.25 -6.78 -8.59
N GLY A 93 14.85 -6.35 -7.47
CA GLY A 93 14.19 -5.45 -6.53
C GLY A 93 13.73 -4.14 -7.18
N GLU A 94 14.45 -3.65 -8.18
CA GLU A 94 14.09 -2.47 -8.95
C GLU A 94 12.84 -2.70 -9.81
N GLU A 95 12.74 -3.83 -10.49
CA GLU A 95 11.56 -4.18 -11.29
C GLU A 95 10.33 -4.36 -10.38
N ILE A 96 10.51 -5.04 -9.24
CA ILE A 96 9.45 -5.20 -8.24
C ILE A 96 9.00 -3.83 -7.72
N LEU A 97 9.94 -2.92 -7.41
CA LEU A 97 9.62 -1.55 -6.99
C LEU A 97 8.86 -0.81 -8.08
N PHE A 98 9.28 -0.93 -9.35
CA PHE A 98 8.59 -0.31 -10.47
C PHE A 98 7.12 -0.73 -10.53
N TYR A 99 6.84 -2.03 -10.46
CA TYR A 99 5.47 -2.54 -10.43
C TYR A 99 4.68 -2.04 -9.22
N ALA A 100 5.29 -2.05 -8.03
CA ALA A 100 4.66 -1.56 -6.81
C ALA A 100 4.29 -0.07 -6.92
N LEU A 101 5.16 0.76 -7.52
CA LEU A 101 4.89 2.19 -7.75
C LEU A 101 3.71 2.38 -8.71
N GLN A 102 3.60 1.59 -9.78
CA GLN A 102 2.43 1.67 -10.69
C GLN A 102 1.11 1.38 -9.97
N VAL A 103 1.11 0.40 -9.06
CA VAL A 103 -0.08 0.08 -8.26
C VAL A 103 -0.40 1.19 -7.26
N VAL A 104 0.60 1.71 -6.56
CA VAL A 104 0.43 2.84 -5.62
C VAL A 104 -0.08 4.10 -6.32
N ASP A 105 0.37 4.39 -7.54
CA ASP A 105 -0.11 5.54 -8.31
C ASP A 105 -1.59 5.39 -8.69
N GLY A 106 -2.01 4.16 -9.06
CA GLY A 106 -3.42 3.84 -9.28
C GLY A 106 -4.26 3.99 -8.01
N TRP A 107 -3.78 3.47 -6.88
CA TRP A 107 -4.45 3.61 -5.58
C TRP A 107 -4.56 5.07 -5.16
N GLU A 108 -3.50 5.87 -5.34
CA GLU A 108 -3.52 7.29 -5.05
C GLU A 108 -4.61 8.00 -5.86
N HIS A 109 -4.68 7.75 -7.16
CA HIS A 109 -5.70 8.34 -8.01
C HIS A 109 -7.11 7.97 -7.51
N HIS A 110 -7.33 6.69 -7.24
CA HIS A 110 -8.63 6.18 -6.79
C HIS A 110 -9.07 6.75 -5.44
N LEU A 111 -8.15 6.81 -4.46
CA LEU A 111 -8.42 7.35 -3.13
C LEU A 111 -8.71 8.84 -3.18
N LYS A 112 -7.98 9.60 -4.02
CA LYS A 112 -8.22 11.04 -4.21
C LYS A 112 -9.56 11.32 -4.88
N GLU A 113 -9.92 10.54 -5.89
CA GLU A 113 -11.15 10.75 -6.64
C GLU A 113 -12.39 10.37 -5.84
N LYS A 114 -12.39 9.19 -5.20
CA LYS A 114 -13.57 8.67 -4.49
C LYS A 114 -13.72 9.21 -3.08
N PHE A 115 -12.62 9.52 -2.40
CA PHE A 115 -12.62 9.88 -0.98
C PHE A 115 -11.76 11.13 -0.69
N PRO A 116 -11.99 12.26 -1.40
CA PRO A 116 -11.16 13.46 -1.31
C PRO A 116 -11.13 14.10 0.08
N GLU A 117 -12.18 13.89 0.89
CA GLU A 117 -12.30 14.40 2.26
C GLU A 117 -11.47 13.62 3.29
N HIS A 118 -10.90 12.49 2.90
CA HIS A 118 -10.16 11.59 3.76
C HIS A 118 -8.67 11.59 3.45
N LYS A 119 -7.87 11.53 4.53
CA LYS A 119 -6.42 11.43 4.48
C LYS A 119 -6.04 9.96 4.51
N PHE A 120 -5.12 9.54 3.64
CA PHE A 120 -4.66 8.16 3.57
C PHE A 120 -3.15 8.07 3.60
N VAL A 121 -2.65 6.97 4.15
CA VAL A 121 -1.24 6.60 4.10
C VAL A 121 -1.13 5.30 3.32
N VAL A 122 -0.28 5.28 2.31
CA VAL A 122 0.09 4.09 1.55
C VAL A 122 1.54 3.75 1.88
N ILE A 123 1.85 2.48 2.08
CA ILE A 123 3.17 1.98 2.41
C ILE A 123 3.57 0.94 1.37
N ILE A 124 4.80 1.03 0.88
CA ILE A 124 5.48 -0.07 0.18
C ILE A 124 6.59 -0.56 1.12
N SER A 125 6.62 -1.85 1.40
CA SER A 125 7.78 -2.53 1.98
C SER A 125 8.31 -3.54 0.98
N ILE A 126 9.62 -3.54 0.76
CA ILE A 126 10.32 -4.54 -0.05
C ILE A 126 11.36 -5.24 0.82
N ASP A 127 11.21 -6.55 0.94
CA ASP A 127 12.12 -7.43 1.69
C ASP A 127 12.24 -8.79 0.99
N GLU A 128 13.43 -9.38 1.02
CA GLU A 128 13.73 -10.70 0.43
C GLU A 128 13.15 -10.94 -0.98
N GLY A 129 13.08 -9.89 -1.82
CA GLY A 129 12.55 -10.00 -3.19
C GLY A 129 11.01 -9.94 -3.28
N PHE A 130 10.32 -9.49 -2.23
CA PHE A 130 8.88 -9.34 -2.21
C PHE A 130 8.46 -7.92 -1.91
N ALA A 131 7.54 -7.36 -2.72
CA ALA A 131 6.88 -6.09 -2.42
C ALA A 131 5.51 -6.34 -1.79
N THR A 132 5.33 -5.77 -0.60
CA THR A 132 4.04 -5.66 0.08
C THR A 132 3.60 -4.21 0.09
N ILE A 133 2.38 -3.95 -0.39
CA ILE A 133 1.72 -2.65 -0.33
C ILE A 133 0.62 -2.72 0.73
N ARG A 134 0.46 -1.66 1.50
CA ARG A 134 -0.66 -1.48 2.43
C ARG A 134 -1.20 -0.07 2.30
N PHE A 135 -2.48 0.13 2.60
CA PHE A 135 -2.98 1.47 2.87
C PHE A 135 -3.94 1.51 4.04
N TYR A 136 -4.03 2.67 4.68
CA TYR A 136 -5.00 2.92 5.73
C TYR A 136 -5.38 4.40 5.76
N LYS A 137 -6.54 4.70 6.34
CA LYS A 137 -7.00 6.05 6.59
C LYS A 137 -6.24 6.62 7.78
N TYR A 138 -5.67 7.81 7.62
CA TYR A 138 -5.06 8.53 8.71
C TYR A 138 -6.10 9.00 9.73
N ARG A 139 -5.85 8.73 11.01
CA ARG A 139 -6.68 9.14 12.14
C ARG A 139 -5.78 9.77 13.21
N GLU A 140 -6.05 11.02 13.56
CA GLU A 140 -5.22 11.81 14.48
C GLU A 140 -5.02 11.17 15.86
N LYS A 141 -5.99 10.37 16.31
CA LYS A 141 -5.99 9.73 17.64
C LYS A 141 -5.46 8.28 17.64
N GLU A 142 -5.07 7.76 16.49
CA GLU A 142 -4.57 6.38 16.35
C GLU A 142 -3.08 6.36 15.98
N SER A 143 -2.43 5.23 16.21
CA SER A 143 -1.01 5.10 15.88
C SER A 143 -0.83 4.88 14.38
N SER A 144 0.31 5.31 13.82
CA SER A 144 0.70 4.88 12.48
C SER A 144 0.96 3.37 12.49
N TRP A 145 0.73 2.72 11.34
CA TRP A 145 1.12 1.32 11.15
C TRP A 145 2.63 1.11 11.29
N LEU A 146 3.43 2.07 10.81
CA LEU A 146 4.88 2.04 10.97
C LEU A 146 5.30 2.67 12.29
N LYS A 147 6.45 2.24 12.79
CA LYS A 147 7.17 2.98 13.83
C LYS A 147 7.50 4.39 13.35
N ALA A 148 7.63 5.32 14.31
CA ALA A 148 7.94 6.71 14.03
C ALA A 148 9.27 6.89 13.26
N ASP A 149 10.27 6.05 13.57
CA ASP A 149 11.51 5.97 12.80
C ASP A 149 11.47 4.78 11.84
N ILE A 150 11.29 5.07 10.54
CA ILE A 150 11.26 4.06 9.48
C ILE A 150 12.64 3.43 9.21
N GLU A 151 13.73 3.99 9.75
CA GLU A 151 15.07 3.37 9.67
C GLU A 151 15.20 2.15 10.60
N GLU A 152 14.32 1.98 11.58
CA GLU A 152 14.31 0.80 12.45
C GLU A 152 14.01 -0.50 11.69
N TYR A 153 13.41 -0.42 10.50
CA TYR A 153 13.17 -1.54 9.58
C TYR A 153 14.42 -1.83 8.74
N GLY A 154 15.57 -1.97 9.39
CA GLY A 154 16.90 -1.88 8.74
C GLY A 154 17.19 -2.87 7.60
N ASN A 155 16.40 -3.94 7.47
CA ASN A 155 16.52 -4.94 6.39
C ASN A 155 15.55 -4.67 5.23
N GLU A 156 14.49 -3.90 5.47
CA GLU A 156 13.43 -3.62 4.49
C GLU A 156 13.72 -2.31 3.76
N ALA A 157 13.33 -2.21 2.50
CA ALA A 157 13.18 -0.94 1.80
C ALA A 157 11.75 -0.45 2.01
N ILE A 158 11.59 0.69 2.68
CA ILE A 158 10.26 1.25 2.99
C ILE A 158 10.04 2.60 2.31
N LEU A 159 8.89 2.72 1.65
CA LEU A 159 8.29 3.97 1.18
C LEU A 159 6.96 4.20 1.88
N LEU A 160 6.74 5.41 2.39
CA LEU A 160 5.47 5.88 2.92
C LEU A 160 5.00 7.07 2.10
N LYS A 161 3.75 7.03 1.62
CA LYS A 161 3.11 8.07 0.82
C LYS A 161 1.83 8.55 1.49
N GLU A 162 1.81 9.83 1.82
CA GLU A 162 0.67 10.55 2.38
C GLU A 162 -0.19 11.18 1.28
N ILE A 163 -1.49 10.87 1.30
CA ILE A 163 -2.50 11.29 0.32
C ILE A 163 -3.52 12.21 0.99
N ASN A 164 -3.84 13.34 0.35
CA ASN A 164 -4.77 14.40 0.82
C ASN A 164 -4.33 15.12 2.11
N PHE A 165 -3.04 15.09 2.45
CA PHE A 165 -2.52 15.79 3.63
C PHE A 165 -2.36 17.31 3.42
N GLY A 166 -2.36 17.78 2.17
CA GLY A 166 -2.34 19.20 1.81
C GLY A 166 -3.69 19.66 1.24
N ASN A 167 -4.50 20.27 2.10
CA ASN A 167 -5.49 21.29 1.75
C ASN A 167 -5.12 22.55 2.53
#